data_AF-A0A9E2EUS3-F1
#
_entry.id   AF-A0A9E2EUS3-F1
#
_cell.length_a   1.000
_cell.length_b   1.000
_cell.length_c   1.000
_cell.angle_alpha   90.00
_cell.angle_beta   90.00
_cell.angle_gamma   90.00
#
_symmetry.space_group_name_H-M   'P 1'
#
loop_
_entity.id
_entity.type
_entity.pdbx_description
1 polymer ?
#
loop_
_entity_poly.entity_id
_entity_poly.type
_entity_poly.pdbx_seq_one_letter_code
_entity_poly.pdbx_strand_id
1 'polypeptide(L)'
;MITYIALLRGINVGGHKKIKMADFRLLLKGLGYKEVLTYIQSGNVVFKSKVTDHRKLENEISKAIKKQYDFDVAVIVKTKTELVNILKNNPFNDLDDLAANKVYFVLLKDIPQKRSIEMAS
;
A
#
# COMPACT_ATOMS: atom_id res chain seq x y z
N MET A 1 8.15 7.60 -16.23
CA MET A 1 8.06 6.69 -15.06
C MET A 1 6.76 7.00 -14.34
N ILE A 2 6.07 6.00 -13.82
CA ILE A 2 4.79 6.14 -13.14
C ILE A 2 5.05 6.30 -11.64
N THR A 3 4.29 7.17 -10.98
CA THR A 3 4.30 7.33 -9.52
C THR A 3 3.37 6.31 -8.88
N TYR A 4 3.93 5.48 -8.01
CA TYR A 4 3.25 4.43 -7.28
C TYR A 4 3.26 4.71 -5.77
N ILE A 5 2.25 4.17 -5.10
CA ILE A 5 2.10 4.09 -3.66
C ILE A 5 2.03 2.61 -3.30
N ALA A 6 2.98 2.12 -2.52
CA ALA A 6 2.93 0.79 -1.90
C ALA A 6 2.43 0.92 -0.47
N LEU A 7 1.39 0.15 -0.14
CA LEU A 7 0.74 0.08 1.15
C LEU A 7 1.10 -1.25 1.81
N LEU A 8 1.77 -1.19 2.96
CA LEU A 8 2.27 -2.36 3.69
C LEU A 8 1.35 -2.65 4.86
N ARG A 9 1.09 -3.94 5.13
CA ARG A 9 0.27 -4.35 6.28
C ARG A 9 1.09 -5.06 7.34
N GLY A 10 0.89 -4.66 8.60
CA GLY A 10 1.32 -5.40 9.78
C GLY A 10 2.82 -5.30 10.08
N ILE A 11 3.48 -4.21 9.69
CA ILE A 11 4.87 -3.94 10.09
C ILE A 11 4.93 -2.96 11.26
N ASN A 12 5.99 -3.01 12.07
CA ASN A 12 6.25 -2.10 13.19
C ASN A 12 5.12 -2.00 14.25
N VAL A 13 4.24 -3.00 14.33
CA VAL A 13 3.14 -3.08 15.31
C VAL A 13 3.46 -4.12 16.39
N GLY A 14 3.17 -3.80 17.65
CA GLY A 14 3.38 -4.71 18.79
C GLY A 14 4.82 -5.21 18.96
N GLY A 15 5.82 -4.50 18.42
CA GLY A 15 7.22 -4.94 18.43
C GLY A 15 7.58 -6.02 17.41
N HIS A 16 6.63 -6.49 16.60
CA HIS A 16 6.86 -7.49 15.55
C HIS A 16 7.17 -6.85 14.19
N LYS A 17 7.80 -7.63 13.30
CA LYS A 17 8.09 -7.24 11.90
C LYS A 17 8.72 -5.85 11.80
N LYS A 18 9.81 -5.63 12.55
CA LYS A 18 10.48 -4.34 12.63
C LYS A 18 11.24 -4.02 11.35
N ILE A 19 10.94 -2.88 10.76
CA ILE A 19 11.63 -2.33 9.58
C ILE A 19 12.00 -0.88 9.87
N LYS A 20 13.30 -0.57 9.82
CA LYS A 20 13.78 0.82 9.84
C LYS A 20 13.48 1.46 8.48
N MET A 21 12.81 2.61 8.47
CA MET A 21 12.40 3.28 7.23
C MET A 21 13.59 3.73 6.37
N ALA A 22 14.74 4.05 6.97
CA ALA A 22 15.97 4.34 6.23
C ALA A 22 16.43 3.14 5.40
N ASP A 23 16.53 1.98 6.04
CA ASP A 23 16.93 0.72 5.40
C ASP A 23 15.89 0.31 4.33
N PHE A 24 14.60 0.50 4.61
CA PHE A 24 13.55 0.20 3.63
C PHE A 24 13.65 1.07 2.38
N ARG A 25 13.93 2.37 2.53
CA ARG A 25 14.17 3.24 1.37
C ARG A 25 15.39 2.79 0.56
N LEU A 26 16.46 2.35 1.22
CA LEU A 26 17.65 1.82 0.55
C LEU A 26 17.36 0.52 -0.19
N LEU A 27 16.61 -0.40 0.43
CA LEU A 27 16.17 -1.65 -0.18
C LEU A 27 15.43 -1.39 -1.51
N LEU A 28 14.45 -0.48 -1.50
CA LEU A 28 13.68 -0.13 -2.69
C LEU A 28 14.51 0.59 -3.76
N LYS A 29 15.46 1.45 -3.37
CA LYS A 29 16.43 2.03 -4.30
C LYS A 29 17.30 0.94 -4.94
N GLY A 30 17.68 -0.09 -4.19
CA GLY A 30 18.41 -1.27 -4.68
C GLY A 30 17.63 -2.10 -5.70
N LEU A 31 16.29 -2.08 -5.66
CA LEU A 31 15.42 -2.65 -6.71
C LEU A 31 15.34 -1.78 -7.97
N GLY A 32 16.02 -0.63 -7.99
CA GLY A 32 16.03 0.31 -9.12
C GLY A 32 14.90 1.34 -9.10
N TYR A 33 14.06 1.35 -8.05
CA TYR A 33 13.00 2.36 -7.91
C TYR A 33 13.59 3.74 -7.61
N LYS A 34 12.93 4.78 -8.11
CA LYS A 34 13.39 6.18 -8.02
C LYS A 34 12.49 7.00 -7.11
N GLU A 35 12.99 8.13 -6.62
CA GLU A 35 12.23 9.08 -5.78
C GLU A 35 11.48 8.40 -4.61
N VAL A 36 12.18 7.49 -3.92
CA VAL A 36 11.59 6.69 -2.85
C VAL A 36 11.41 7.53 -1.58
N LEU A 37 10.15 7.68 -1.14
CA LEU A 37 9.74 8.45 0.04
C LEU A 37 8.81 7.61 0.91
N THR A 38 9.12 7.45 2.20
CA THR A 38 8.29 6.72 3.16
C THR A 38 7.43 7.66 3.98
N TYR A 39 6.19 7.24 4.28
CA TYR A 39 5.27 7.94 5.16
C TYR A 39 5.25 7.28 6.54
N ILE A 40 5.69 8.04 7.56
CA ILE A 40 5.77 7.64 8.99
C ILE A 40 6.44 6.25 9.19
N GLN A 41 6.14 5.56 10.29
CA GLN A 41 6.66 4.20 10.58
C GLN A 41 5.76 3.07 10.06
N SER A 42 4.69 3.39 9.34
CA SER A 42 3.72 2.43 8.80
C SER A 42 4.26 1.59 7.63
N GLY A 43 5.35 2.03 7.01
CA GLY A 43 5.92 1.38 5.82
C GLY A 43 5.32 1.81 4.49
N ASN A 44 4.30 2.67 4.50
CA ASN A 44 3.74 3.20 3.27
C ASN A 44 4.80 3.98 2.50
N VAL A 45 4.91 3.75 1.20
CA VAL A 45 6.00 4.31 0.39
C VAL A 45 5.52 4.80 -0.96
N VAL A 46 5.98 5.98 -1.35
CA VAL A 46 5.83 6.55 -2.69
C VAL A 46 7.13 6.34 -3.45
N PHE A 47 7.05 5.90 -4.70
CA PHE A 47 8.22 5.70 -5.56
C PHE A 47 7.84 5.81 -7.03
N LYS A 48 8.86 5.93 -7.89
CA LYS A 48 8.72 5.91 -9.36
C LYS A 48 9.30 4.62 -9.93
N SER A 49 8.59 4.02 -10.89
CA SER A 49 9.05 2.85 -11.64
C SER A 49 8.69 2.93 -13.13
N LYS A 50 9.42 2.18 -13.97
CA LYS A 50 9.05 1.92 -15.38
C LYS A 50 8.17 0.68 -15.53
N VAL A 51 8.16 -0.20 -14.51
CA VAL A 51 7.28 -1.37 -14.49
C VAL A 51 5.84 -0.90 -14.39
N THR A 52 4.97 -1.44 -15.24
CA THR A 52 3.53 -1.11 -15.33
C THR A 52 2.64 -2.13 -14.61
N ASP A 53 3.15 -3.33 -14.38
CA ASP A 53 2.43 -4.40 -13.68
C ASP A 53 2.49 -4.22 -12.16
N HIS A 54 1.33 -3.94 -11.56
CA HIS A 54 1.15 -3.79 -10.12
C HIS A 54 1.54 -5.06 -9.35
N ARG A 55 1.12 -6.24 -9.81
CA ARG A 55 1.41 -7.51 -9.13
C ARG A 55 2.91 -7.79 -9.14
N LYS A 56 3.59 -7.43 -10.23
CA LYS A 56 5.05 -7.53 -10.30
C LYS A 56 5.71 -6.64 -9.25
N LEU A 57 5.31 -5.37 -9.13
CA LEU A 57 5.82 -4.45 -8.11
C LEU A 57 5.54 -4.95 -6.67
N GLU A 58 4.32 -5.41 -6.39
CA GLU A 58 3.94 -5.99 -5.10
C GLU A 58 4.84 -7.18 -4.74
N ASN A 59 5.05 -8.09 -5.69
CA ASN A 59 5.85 -9.29 -5.50
C ASN A 59 7.35 -8.95 -5.34
N GLU A 60 7.87 -7.99 -6.10
CA GLU A 60 9.26 -7.52 -5.96
C GLU A 60 9.52 -6.96 -4.57
N ILE A 61 8.63 -6.09 -4.07
CA ILE A 61 8.75 -5.49 -2.74
C ILE A 61 8.61 -6.56 -1.66
N SER A 62 7.59 -7.41 -1.74
CA SER A 62 7.33 -8.46 -0.74
C SER A 62 8.49 -9.46 -0.65
N LYS A 63 9.02 -9.91 -1.80
CA LYS A 63 10.20 -10.79 -1.85
C LYS A 63 11.46 -10.12 -1.31
N ALA A 64 11.68 -8.84 -1.61
CA ALA A 64 12.81 -8.10 -1.09
C ALA A 64 12.76 -7.97 0.43
N ILE A 65 11.58 -7.69 0.98
CA ILE A 65 11.35 -7.65 2.44
C ILE A 65 11.61 -9.04 3.06
N LYS A 66 11.03 -10.11 2.49
CA LYS A 66 11.25 -11.47 2.99
C LYS A 66 12.73 -11.85 2.96
N LYS A 67 13.45 -11.51 1.89
CA LYS A 67 14.90 -11.79 1.78
C LYS A 67 15.73 -11.03 2.83
N GLN A 68 15.40 -9.77 3.09
CA GLN A 68 16.19 -8.91 3.99
C GLN A 68 15.86 -9.12 5.47
N TYR A 69 14.60 -9.42 5.80
CA TYR A 69 14.10 -9.40 7.18
C TYR A 69 13.45 -10.72 7.63
N ASP A 70 13.36 -11.72 6.75
CA ASP A 70 12.84 -13.06 7.00
C ASP A 70 11.37 -13.14 7.47
N PHE A 71 10.53 -12.20 7.07
CA PHE A 71 9.08 -12.31 7.28
C PHE A 71 8.27 -11.82 6.08
N ASP A 72 7.06 -12.38 5.96
CA ASP A 72 6.12 -12.02 4.90
C ASP A 72 5.36 -10.75 5.25
N VAL A 73 5.34 -9.81 4.29
CA VAL A 73 4.57 -8.57 4.36
C VAL A 73 3.65 -8.53 3.15
N ALA A 74 2.35 -8.35 3.42
CA ALA A 74 1.38 -8.07 2.39
C ALA A 74 1.58 -6.64 1.88
N VAL A 75 1.71 -6.51 0.56
CA VAL A 75 1.92 -5.25 -0.15
C VAL A 75 0.81 -5.11 -1.18
N ILE A 76 0.17 -3.94 -1.22
CA ILE A 76 -0.73 -3.53 -2.30
C ILE A 76 -0.11 -2.30 -2.96
N VAL A 77 -0.02 -2.30 -4.29
CA VAL A 77 0.49 -1.16 -5.05
C VAL A 77 -0.66 -0.48 -5.79
N LYS A 78 -0.70 0.84 -5.73
CA LYS A 78 -1.61 1.69 -6.51
C LYS A 78 -0.86 2.84 -7.16
N THR A 79 -1.34 3.29 -8.31
CA THR A 79 -0.95 4.57 -8.88
C THR A 79 -1.59 5.74 -8.12
N LYS A 80 -1.02 6.93 -8.30
CA LYS A 80 -1.67 8.18 -7.84
C LYS A 80 -3.10 8.31 -8.36
N THR A 81 -3.32 7.99 -9.64
CA THR A 81 -4.63 8.15 -10.30
C THR A 81 -5.68 7.20 -9.70
N GLU A 82 -5.33 5.93 -9.45
CA GLU A 82 -6.24 4.99 -8.80
C GLU A 82 -6.61 5.44 -7.39
N LEU A 83 -5.65 5.93 -6.59
CA LEU A 83 -5.92 6.41 -5.24
C LEU A 83 -6.87 7.62 -5.25
N VAL A 84 -6.66 8.57 -6.18
CA VAL A 84 -7.57 9.70 -6.38
C VAL A 84 -8.96 9.22 -6.79
N ASN A 85 -9.06 8.22 -7.67
CA ASN A 85 -10.35 7.66 -8.09
C ASN A 85 -11.08 6.96 -6.93
N ILE A 86 -10.37 6.28 -6.04
CA ILE A 86 -10.95 5.68 -4.83
C ILE A 86 -11.58 6.77 -3.95
N LEU A 87 -10.85 7.88 -3.71
CA LEU A 87 -11.34 8.99 -2.90
C LEU A 87 -12.54 9.69 -3.54
N LYS A 88 -12.54 9.86 -4.87
CA LYS A 88 -13.65 10.49 -5.60
C LYS A 88 -14.93 9.65 -5.58
N ASN A 89 -14.81 8.32 -5.55
CA ASN A 89 -15.95 7.41 -5.50
C ASN A 89 -16.36 7.04 -4.06
N ASN A 90 -15.92 7.82 -3.06
CA ASN A 90 -16.33 7.61 -1.68
C ASN A 90 -17.85 7.86 -1.54
N PRO A 91 -18.66 6.85 -1.16
CA PRO A 91 -20.10 7.05 -0.96
C PRO A 91 -20.41 7.88 0.29
N PHE A 92 -19.46 7.99 1.23
CA PHE A 92 -19.58 8.79 2.45
C PHE A 92 -18.98 10.19 2.22
N ASN A 93 -19.71 11.05 1.52
CA ASN A 93 -19.25 12.39 1.13
C ASN A 93 -19.86 13.54 1.94
N ASP A 94 -20.71 13.23 2.92
CA ASP A 94 -21.26 14.20 3.86
C ASP A 94 -20.19 14.62 4.88
N LEU A 95 -19.86 15.91 4.89
CA LEU A 95 -18.79 16.47 5.72
C LEU A 95 -19.13 16.42 7.22
N ASP A 96 -20.40 16.54 7.59
CA ASP A 96 -20.83 16.51 8.99
C ASP A 96 -20.73 15.07 9.53
N ASP A 97 -21.11 14.08 8.73
CA ASP A 97 -20.93 12.66 9.06
C ASP A 97 -19.45 12.25 9.12
N LEU A 98 -18.60 12.79 8.22
CA LEU A 98 -17.15 12.56 8.25
C LEU A 98 -16.47 13.18 9.47
N ALA A 99 -17.03 14.28 10.00
CA ALA A 99 -16.51 14.91 11.23
C ALA A 99 -16.93 14.11 12.48
N ALA A 100 -18.14 13.54 12.47
CA ALA A 100 -18.66 12.74 13.56
C ALA A 100 -18.11 11.30 13.58
N ASN A 101 -17.76 10.74 12.41
CA ASN A 101 -17.39 9.34 12.25
C ASN A 101 -15.98 9.13 11.69
N LYS A 102 -15.37 7.99 12.03
CA LYS A 102 -14.10 7.58 11.41
C LYS A 102 -14.38 6.78 10.15
N VAL A 103 -14.01 7.34 8.99
CA VAL A 103 -14.08 6.62 7.72
C VAL A 103 -12.76 5.91 7.43
N TYR A 104 -12.88 4.63 7.07
CA TYR A 104 -11.76 3.78 6.71
C TYR A 104 -11.93 3.28 5.28
N PHE A 105 -10.84 3.34 4.52
CA PHE A 105 -10.75 2.66 3.23
C PHE A 105 -9.98 1.35 3.39
N VAL A 106 -10.59 0.25 2.94
CA VAL A 106 -9.98 -1.07 2.92
C VAL A 106 -9.75 -1.48 1.48
N LEU A 107 -8.50 -1.85 1.16
CA LEU A 107 -8.15 -2.36 -0.16
C LEU A 107 -8.01 -3.87 -0.09
N LEU A 108 -8.68 -4.55 -1.02
CA LEU A 108 -8.52 -5.98 -1.23
C LEU A 108 -7.41 -6.21 -2.26
N LYS A 109 -6.54 -7.19 -1.98
CA LYS A 109 -5.47 -7.58 -2.89
C LYS A 109 -6.01 -8.22 -4.17
N ASP A 110 -7.05 -9.03 -4.03
CA ASP A 110 -7.71 -9.73 -5.12
C ASP A 110 -9.16 -9.28 -5.22
N ILE A 111 -9.70 -9.38 -6.44
CA ILE A 111 -11.12 -9.15 -6.67
C ILE A 111 -11.90 -10.23 -5.90
N PRO A 112 -12.80 -9.86 -4.98
CA PRO A 112 -13.57 -10.83 -4.23
C PRO A 112 -14.42 -11.68 -5.17
N GLN A 113 -14.59 -12.96 -4.84
CA GLN A 113 -15.48 -13.84 -5.59
C GLN A 113 -16.92 -13.34 -5.43
N LYS A 114 -17.75 -13.41 -6.47
CA LYS A 114 -19.13 -12.91 -6.46
C LYS A 114 -19.95 -13.44 -5.28
N ARG A 115 -19.74 -14.71 -4.89
CA ARG A 115 -20.38 -15.34 -3.72
C ARG A 115 -20.00 -14.74 -2.36
N SER A 116 -18.92 -13.98 -2.31
CA SER A 116 -18.38 -13.34 -1.11
C SER A 116 -18.73 -11.85 -1.03
N ILE A 117 -19.57 -11.36 -1.94
CA ILE A 117 -20.02 -9.97 -2.00
C ILE A 117 -21.52 -9.98 -1.75
N GLU A 118 -21.94 -9.42 -0.62
CA GLU A 118 -23.32 -8.97 -0.40
C GLU A 118 -23.37 -7.46 -0.63
N MET A 119 -24.42 -6.98 -1.28
CA MET A 119 -24.64 -5.54 -1.38
C MET A 119 -24.92 -5.01 0.02
N ALA A 120 -24.21 -3.96 0.41
CA ALA A 120 -24.56 -3.20 1.60
C ALA A 120 -25.99 -2.66 1.40
N SER A 121 -26.91 -3.19 2.20
CA SER A 121 -28.31 -2.76 2.31
C SER A 121 -28.43 -1.43 3.03
#